data_AF-A0AAE2CGV4-F1
#
_entry.id   AF-A0AAE2CGV4-F1
#
_cell.length_a   1.000
_cell.length_b   1.000
_cell.length_c   1.000
_cell.angle_alpha   90.00
_cell.angle_beta   90.00
_cell.angle_gamma   90.00
#
_symmetry.space_group_name_H-M   'P 1'
#
loop_
_entity.id
_entity.type
_entity.pdbx_description
1 polymer ?
#
loop_
_entity_poly.entity_id
_entity_poly.type
_entity_poly.pdbx_seq_one_letter_code
_entity_poly.pdbx_strand_id
1 'polypeptide(L)'
;FSEAAALRSIGWIHIQGKIATQMLSKNTMYEAYLVFWVERMDGLKSSNTVIRFASEQSKSNTSNKRFESRETGKLAKMRADGWVEIALGKFYNGDGDNGEVEAWLTEINSPIGMSGLVVEGIEFRPL
;
A
#
# COMPACT_ATOMS: atom_id res chain seq x y z
N PHE A 1 0.89 15.15 -11.17
CA PHE A 1 1.94 14.53 -10.34
C PHE A 1 3.28 14.68 -11.05
N SER A 2 4.37 14.98 -10.34
CA SER A 2 5.65 15.42 -10.95
C SER A 2 6.85 14.54 -10.61
N GLU A 3 6.63 13.32 -10.10
CA GLU A 3 7.72 12.39 -9.80
C GLU A 3 7.31 10.97 -10.18
N ALA A 4 8.08 10.33 -11.05
CA ALA A 4 7.87 8.97 -11.52
C ALA A 4 9.22 8.25 -11.52
N ALA A 5 9.30 7.09 -10.86
CA ALA A 5 10.51 6.28 -10.79
C ALA A 5 10.38 5.05 -11.71
N ALA A 6 11.39 4.81 -12.53
CA ALA A 6 11.49 3.62 -13.39
C ALA A 6 12.56 2.67 -12.84
N LEU A 7 12.19 1.41 -12.58
CA LEU A 7 13.09 0.41 -11.99
C LEU A 7 13.38 -0.74 -12.96
N ARG A 8 14.64 -1.22 -12.94
CA ARG A 8 15.05 -2.53 -13.47
C ARG A 8 15.48 -3.40 -12.29
N SER A 9 14.61 -4.28 -11.81
CA SER A 9 14.90 -5.17 -10.67
C SER A 9 14.64 -6.63 -11.00
N ILE A 10 15.52 -7.50 -10.48
CA ILE A 10 15.38 -8.95 -10.47
C ILE A 10 15.05 -9.34 -9.02
N GLY A 11 13.84 -9.80 -8.76
CA GLY A 11 13.50 -10.47 -7.49
C GLY A 11 12.55 -9.71 -6.59
N TRP A 12 12.96 -8.58 -5.98
CA TRP A 12 12.17 -7.93 -4.93
C TRP A 12 12.05 -6.41 -5.11
N ILE A 13 10.87 -5.87 -4.80
CA ILE A 13 10.55 -4.44 -4.82
C ILE A 13 9.86 -4.13 -3.51
N HIS A 14 10.39 -3.14 -2.80
CA HIS A 14 9.80 -2.62 -1.59
C HIS A 14 9.27 -1.21 -1.85
N ILE A 15 7.95 -1.04 -1.82
CA ILE A 15 7.30 0.27 -1.92
C ILE A 15 6.57 0.51 -0.61
N GLN A 16 6.82 1.66 0.01
CA GLN A 16 6.18 2.08 1.24
C GLN A 16 5.66 3.50 1.06
N GLY A 17 4.44 3.74 1.53
CA GLY A 17 3.88 5.07 1.70
C GLY A 17 3.32 5.24 3.10
N LYS A 18 3.35 6.48 3.57
CA LYS A 18 2.82 6.88 4.87
C LYS A 18 1.85 8.03 4.70
N ILE A 19 0.80 8.04 5.51
CA ILE A 19 -0.13 9.17 5.60
C ILE A 19 -0.49 9.42 7.05
N ALA A 20 -0.52 10.69 7.43
CA ALA A 20 -0.97 11.06 8.77
C ALA A 20 -2.49 10.97 8.85
N THR A 21 -3.03 10.38 9.92
CA THR A 21 -4.47 10.17 10.10
C THR A 21 -5.26 11.47 10.08
N GLN A 22 -4.66 12.59 10.47
CA GLN A 22 -5.28 13.92 10.39
C GLN A 22 -5.53 14.44 8.96
N MET A 23 -4.88 13.84 7.96
CA MET A 23 -5.13 14.17 6.54
C MET A 23 -6.33 13.40 5.98
N LEU A 24 -6.86 12.45 6.73
CA LEU A 24 -7.98 11.60 6.36
C LEU A 24 -9.24 12.03 7.13
N SER A 25 -10.40 11.76 6.54
CA SER A 25 -11.68 11.98 7.21
C SER A 25 -11.85 11.01 8.37
N LYS A 26 -12.37 11.50 9.48
CA LYS A 26 -12.66 10.69 10.67
C LYS A 26 -13.86 9.77 10.42
N ASN A 27 -13.99 8.77 11.29
CA ASN A 27 -15.01 7.72 11.26
C ASN A 27 -15.26 7.14 9.87
N THR A 28 -14.18 6.92 9.13
CA THR A 28 -14.22 6.47 7.74
C THR A 28 -13.38 5.22 7.57
N MET A 29 -13.94 4.24 6.85
CA MET A 29 -13.22 3.06 6.43
C MET A 29 -12.43 3.39 5.18
N TYR A 30 -11.15 3.06 5.15
CA TYR A 30 -10.28 3.28 4.00
C TYR A 30 -9.76 1.96 3.46
N GLU A 31 -9.49 1.91 2.16
CA GLU A 31 -8.70 0.90 1.49
C GLU A 31 -7.54 1.57 0.73
N ALA A 32 -6.32 1.07 0.97
CA ALA A 32 -5.12 1.58 0.31
C ALA A 32 -4.83 0.77 -0.95
N TYR A 33 -4.41 1.44 -2.02
CA TYR A 33 -4.03 0.82 -3.29
C TYR A 33 -2.68 1.34 -3.77
N LEU A 34 -1.80 0.45 -4.22
CA LEU A 34 -0.65 0.87 -5.03
C LEU A 34 -1.11 0.97 -6.48
N VAL A 35 -0.82 2.10 -7.13
CA VAL A 35 -1.10 2.33 -8.55
C VAL A 35 0.22 2.43 -9.32
N PHE A 36 0.35 1.62 -10.36
CA PHE A 36 1.57 1.51 -11.14
C PHE A 36 1.28 1.01 -12.56
N TRP A 37 2.23 1.18 -13.46
CA TRP A 37 2.21 0.67 -14.81
C TRP A 37 3.41 -0.24 -15.03
N VAL A 38 3.26 -1.27 -15.85
CA VAL A 38 4.36 -2.19 -16.17
C VAL A 38 4.26 -2.62 -17.64
N GLU A 39 5.39 -2.59 -18.36
CA GLU A 39 5.46 -3.02 -19.77
C GLU A 39 5.12 -4.50 -19.96
N ARG A 40 5.45 -5.33 -18.96
CA ARG A 40 5.32 -6.79 -18.99
C ARG A 40 4.64 -7.28 -17.71
N MET A 41 3.36 -7.65 -17.82
CA MET A 41 2.53 -8.11 -16.70
C MET A 41 2.76 -9.57 -16.31
N ASP A 42 3.51 -10.33 -17.10
CA ASP A 42 3.72 -11.77 -17.03
C ASP A 42 4.33 -12.25 -15.69
N GLY A 43 4.79 -11.32 -14.84
CA GLY A 43 5.32 -11.58 -13.51
C GLY A 43 4.47 -11.15 -12.31
N LEU A 44 3.34 -10.47 -12.47
CA LEU A 44 2.65 -9.87 -11.31
C LEU A 44 1.49 -10.73 -10.80
N LYS A 45 1.82 -11.88 -10.20
CA LYS A 45 0.83 -12.91 -9.83
C LYS A 45 0.29 -12.81 -8.40
N SER A 46 1.07 -12.24 -7.48
CA SER A 46 0.73 -12.15 -6.06
C SER A 46 1.67 -11.16 -5.39
N SER A 47 1.17 -10.44 -4.39
CA SER A 47 1.99 -9.62 -3.52
C SER A 47 1.72 -9.85 -2.05
N ASN A 48 2.75 -9.64 -1.25
CA ASN A 48 2.63 -9.47 0.19
C ASN A 48 2.37 -7.98 0.47
N THR A 49 1.21 -7.70 1.05
CA THR A 49 0.81 -6.35 1.42
C THR A 49 0.67 -6.26 2.92
N VAL A 50 1.01 -5.09 3.45
CA VAL A 50 0.88 -4.86 4.88
C VAL A 50 0.28 -3.47 5.11
N ILE A 51 -0.59 -3.35 6.09
CA ILE A 51 -1.08 -2.07 6.63
C ILE A 51 -0.75 -2.03 8.11
N ARG A 52 -0.13 -0.95 8.56
CA ARG A 52 0.26 -0.75 9.96
C ARG A 52 -0.14 0.61 10.46
N PHE A 53 -0.70 0.64 11.67
CA PHE A 53 -0.85 1.88 12.43
C PHE A 53 0.34 2.12 13.35
N ALA A 54 0.88 3.33 13.30
CA ALA A 54 1.83 3.85 14.26
C ALA A 54 1.18 5.03 15.00
N SER A 55 0.58 4.77 16.16
CA SER A 55 0.22 5.86 17.08
C SER A 55 1.40 6.13 18.03
N GLU A 56 1.72 7.40 18.21
CA GLU A 56 2.62 7.89 19.25
C GLU A 56 1.76 8.51 20.35
N GLN A 57 1.41 7.76 21.41
CA GLN A 57 1.36 8.32 22.78
C GLN A 57 1.14 7.30 23.92
N SER A 58 1.94 7.53 24.96
CA SER A 58 1.83 7.17 26.39
C SER A 58 1.47 5.74 26.83
N LYS A 59 2.37 5.20 27.66
CA LYS A 59 2.22 4.02 28.51
C LYS A 59 0.90 4.04 29.32
N SER A 60 -0.15 3.38 28.85
CA SER A 60 -1.23 2.92 29.72
C SER A 60 -1.62 1.49 29.37
N ASN A 61 -1.66 0.65 30.40
CA ASN A 61 -1.83 -0.81 30.34
C ASN A 61 -3.22 -1.24 29.85
N THR A 62 -3.49 -1.14 28.54
CA THR A 62 -4.66 -1.77 27.93
C THR A 62 -4.27 -2.29 26.55
N SER A 63 -3.60 -3.46 26.52
CA SER A 63 -3.34 -4.27 25.33
C SER A 63 -3.28 -3.50 23.98
N ASN A 64 -2.35 -2.55 23.87
CA ASN A 64 -2.08 -1.78 22.66
C ASN A 64 -1.50 -2.72 21.60
N LYS A 65 -2.37 -3.42 20.86
CA LYS A 65 -1.96 -4.13 19.67
C LYS A 65 -1.63 -3.09 18.61
N ARG A 66 -0.35 -2.95 18.25
CA ARG A 66 0.03 -2.51 16.90
C ARG A 66 -0.87 -3.29 15.94
N PHE A 67 -1.85 -2.63 15.34
CA PHE A 67 -2.67 -3.27 14.33
C PHE A 67 -1.81 -3.39 13.07
N GLU A 68 -1.49 -4.64 12.73
CA GLU A 68 -0.76 -5.00 11.52
C GLU A 68 -1.60 -6.05 10.80
N SER A 69 -2.12 -5.69 9.62
CA SER A 69 -2.74 -6.65 8.71
C SER A 69 -1.72 -7.05 7.67
N ARG A 70 -1.48 -8.35 7.49
CA ARG A 70 -0.69 -8.89 6.38
C ARG A 70 -1.60 -9.72 5.50
N GLU A 71 -1.62 -9.39 4.22
CA GLU A 71 -2.39 -10.14 3.23
C GLU A 71 -1.48 -10.60 2.10
N THR A 72 -1.71 -11.83 1.62
CA THR A 72 -0.97 -12.45 0.53
C THR A 72 -1.95 -12.84 -0.57
N GLY A 73 -1.48 -12.94 -1.82
CA GLY A 73 -2.36 -13.36 -2.92
C GLY A 73 -3.27 -12.26 -3.46
N LYS A 74 -3.00 -10.99 -3.15
CA LYS A 74 -3.70 -9.86 -3.78
C LYS A 74 -3.42 -9.86 -5.28
N LEU A 75 -4.48 -9.72 -6.05
CA LEU A 75 -4.41 -9.71 -7.51
C LEU A 75 -4.39 -8.27 -8.01
N ALA A 76 -3.49 -8.01 -8.94
CA ALA A 76 -3.49 -6.78 -9.69
C ALA A 76 -4.69 -6.70 -10.64
N LYS A 77 -5.22 -5.49 -10.78
CA LYS A 77 -6.37 -5.19 -11.63
C LYS A 77 -6.04 -4.04 -12.56
N MET A 78 -6.37 -4.20 -13.83
CA MET A 78 -6.30 -3.13 -14.82
C MET A 78 -7.45 -2.13 -14.60
N ARG A 79 -7.12 -0.84 -14.65
CA ARG A 79 -8.05 0.29 -14.58
C ARG A 79 -8.46 0.74 -15.99
N ALA A 80 -9.49 1.58 -16.07
CA ALA A 80 -9.97 2.14 -17.33
C ALA A 80 -8.97 3.14 -17.96
N ASP A 81 -8.11 3.75 -17.16
CA ASP A 81 -7.05 4.69 -17.58
C ASP A 81 -5.76 3.98 -18.05
N GLY A 82 -5.72 2.65 -18.03
CA GLY A 82 -4.56 1.85 -18.44
C GLY A 82 -3.52 1.62 -17.35
N TRP A 83 -3.72 2.17 -16.14
CA TRP A 83 -2.90 1.84 -14.98
C TRP A 83 -3.32 0.52 -14.34
N VAL A 84 -2.42 -0.05 -13.56
CA VAL A 84 -2.64 -1.26 -12.76
C VAL A 84 -2.72 -0.88 -11.30
N GLU A 85 -3.66 -1.46 -10.56
CA GLU A 85 -3.75 -1.28 -9.12
C GLU A 85 -3.75 -2.60 -8.37
N ILE A 86 -3.23 -2.59 -7.15
CA ILE A 86 -3.29 -3.69 -6.21
C ILE A 86 -3.68 -3.20 -4.82
N ALA A 87 -4.68 -3.84 -4.21
CA ALA A 87 -5.15 -3.50 -2.87
C ALA A 87 -4.10 -3.88 -1.83
N LEU A 88 -3.69 -2.92 -1.01
CA LEU A 88 -2.71 -3.09 0.07
C LEU A 88 -3.36 -3.49 1.39
N GLY A 89 -4.62 -3.11 1.60
CA GLY A 89 -5.42 -3.50 2.76
C GLY A 89 -6.36 -2.39 3.24
N LYS A 90 -7.20 -2.72 4.22
CA LYS A 90 -8.21 -1.83 4.80
C LYS A 90 -7.85 -1.37 6.19
N PHE A 91 -8.25 -0.15 6.54
CA PHE A 91 -8.05 0.41 7.87
C PHE A 91 -9.07 1.48 8.23
N TYR A 92 -9.49 1.51 9.50
CA TYR A 92 -10.50 2.44 9.98
C TYR A 92 -9.84 3.65 10.62
N ASN A 93 -10.17 4.85 10.12
CA ASN A 93 -9.75 6.09 10.75
C ASN A 93 -10.82 6.55 11.73
N GLY A 94 -10.60 6.35 13.02
CA GLY A 94 -11.54 6.73 14.09
C GLY A 94 -11.41 8.20 14.53
N ASP A 95 -12.11 8.54 15.61
CA ASP A 95 -12.14 9.92 16.14
C ASP A 95 -10.93 10.32 16.99
N GLY A 96 -10.17 9.32 17.47
CA GLY A 96 -9.01 9.50 18.34
C GLY A 96 -7.81 8.73 17.80
N ASP A 97 -6.87 9.47 17.21
CA ASP A 97 -5.42 9.27 17.34
C ASP A 97 -4.70 10.18 16.32
N ASN A 98 -3.77 11.00 16.82
CA ASN A 98 -2.71 11.55 15.97
C ASN A 98 -1.72 10.42 15.71
N GLY A 99 -1.83 9.78 14.55
CA GLY A 99 -1.00 8.65 14.18
C GLY A 99 -0.68 8.65 12.69
N GLU A 100 0.14 7.71 12.29
CA GLU A 100 0.46 7.45 10.90
C GLU A 100 -0.07 6.07 10.49
N VAL A 101 -0.58 6.01 9.26
CA VAL A 101 -0.88 4.75 8.57
C VAL A 101 0.23 4.50 7.58
N GLU A 102 0.89 3.36 7.72
CA GLU A 102 1.89 2.87 6.78
C GLU A 102 1.27 1.77 5.91
N ALA A 103 1.43 1.90 4.60
CA ALA A 103 1.05 0.90 3.61
C ALA A 103 2.28 0.53 2.80
N TRP A 104 2.51 -0.77 2.62
CA TRP A 104 3.71 -1.27 1.96
C TRP A 104 3.45 -2.57 1.19
N LEU A 105 4.14 -2.66 0.06
CA LEU A 105 4.24 -3.81 -0.82
C LEU A 105 5.67 -4.33 -0.70
N THR A 106 5.86 -5.58 -0.25
CA THR A 106 7.21 -6.12 0.00
C THR A 106 7.71 -7.05 -1.09
N GLU A 107 6.80 -7.69 -1.83
CA GLU A 107 7.17 -8.69 -2.83
C GLU A 107 6.28 -8.59 -4.06
N ILE A 108 6.93 -8.55 -5.22
CA ILE A 108 6.33 -8.86 -6.50
C ILE A 108 7.19 -9.97 -7.11
N ASN A 109 6.68 -11.20 -7.12
CA ASN A 109 7.41 -12.34 -7.65
C ASN A 109 7.36 -12.39 -9.18
N SER A 110 8.26 -11.66 -9.87
CA SER A 110 8.44 -11.80 -11.33
C SER A 110 9.65 -12.69 -11.68
N PRO A 111 9.44 -13.89 -12.24
CA PRO A 111 10.53 -14.80 -12.63
C PRO A 111 11.35 -14.32 -13.85
N ILE A 112 10.85 -13.31 -14.59
CA ILE A 112 11.49 -12.78 -15.81
C ILE A 112 12.09 -11.38 -15.56
N GLY A 113 11.97 -10.87 -14.32
CA GLY A 113 12.29 -9.49 -13.97
C GLY A 113 11.14 -8.53 -14.27
N MET A 114 11.16 -7.36 -13.65
CA MET A 114 10.26 -6.26 -13.99
C MET A 114 11.07 -5.17 -14.68
N SER A 115 10.91 -5.04 -15.99
CA SER A 115 11.36 -3.86 -16.73
C SER A 115 10.17 -2.94 -17.00
N GLY A 116 10.41 -1.64 -16.94
CA GLY A 116 9.38 -0.64 -17.25
C GLY A 116 8.30 -0.51 -16.17
N LEU A 117 8.60 -0.85 -14.91
CA LEU A 117 7.72 -0.49 -13.80
C LEU A 117 7.77 1.02 -13.60
N VAL A 118 6.61 1.68 -13.67
CA VAL A 118 6.41 3.09 -13.33
C VAL A 118 5.39 3.16 -12.20
N VAL A 119 5.73 3.79 -11.08
CA VAL A 119 4.81 3.92 -9.93
C VAL A 119 4.19 5.31 -9.96
N GLU A 120 2.85 5.39 -9.89
CA GLU A 120 2.13 6.64 -9.71
C GLU A 120 2.10 7.03 -8.23
N GLY A 121 1.79 6.07 -7.35
CA GLY A 121 1.79 6.28 -5.91
C GLY A 121 0.88 5.32 -5.16
N ILE A 122 0.64 5.63 -3.89
CA ILE A 122 -0.33 4.94 -3.04
C ILE A 122 -1.55 5.84 -2.85
N GLU A 123 -2.73 5.31 -3.16
CA GLU A 123 -4.01 5.98 -2.96
C GLU A 123 -4.71 5.43 -1.73
N PHE A 124 -5.19 6.32 -0.86
CA PHE A 124 -6.00 5.98 0.31
C PHE A 124 -7.46 6.38 0.03
N ARG A 125 -8.30 5.40 -0.35
CA ARG A 125 -9.67 5.66 -0.81
C ARG A 125 -10.68 5.37 0.31
N PRO A 126 -11.64 6.27 0.59
CA PRO A 126 -12.73 5.97 1.52
C PRO A 126 -13.69 4.94 0.90
N LEU A 127 -14.27 4.09 1.76
CA LEU A 127 -15.29 3.08 1.43
C LEU A 127 -16.68 3.52 1.89
#